data_AF-A0A6B1GHK5-F1
#
_entry.id   AF-A0A6B1GHK5-F1
#
_cell.length_a   1.000
_cell.length_b   1.000
_cell.length_c   1.000
_cell.angle_alpha   90.00
_cell.angle_beta   90.00
_cell.angle_gamma   90.00
#
_symmetry.space_group_name_H-M   'P 1'
#
loop_
_entity.id
_entity.type
_entity.pdbx_description
1 polymer ?
#
loop_
_entity_poly.entity_id
_entity_poly.type
_entity_poly.pdbx_seq_one_letter_code
_entity_poly.pdbx_strand_id
1 'polypeptide(L)' 'MASLLDARPRSGAIPRRVHLVGAGGVHLSAIGQILLARGHVVTGSDLARSDY' A
#
# COMPACT_ATOMS: atom_id res chain seq x y z
N MET A 1 30.73 3.25 -14.50
CA MET A 1 29.46 3.93 -14.83
C MET A 1 28.32 3.02 -14.41
N ALA A 2 27.66 3.29 -13.27
CA ALA A 2 26.63 2.42 -12.72
C ALA A 2 25.41 2.36 -13.65
N SER A 3 24.99 1.15 -14.01
CA SER A 3 23.92 0.87 -14.97
C SER A 3 22.55 1.28 -14.40
N LEU A 4 21.81 2.08 -15.17
CA LEU A 4 20.44 2.55 -14.91
C LEU A 4 19.40 1.42 -15.14
N LEU A 5 19.68 0.20 -14.70
CA LEU A 5 18.82 -0.98 -14.88
C LEU A 5 18.51 -1.76 -13.59
N ASP A 6 19.00 -1.31 -12.42
CA ASP A 6 18.84 -2.06 -11.16
C ASP A 6 17.63 -1.63 -10.31
N ALA A 7 16.65 -0.95 -10.90
CA ALA A 7 15.42 -0.53 -10.22
C ALA A 7 14.28 -1.56 -10.30
N ARG A 8 14.57 -2.83 -10.60
CA ARG A 8 13.52 -3.87 -10.56
C ARG A 8 13.26 -4.23 -9.09
N PRO A 9 12.08 -3.94 -8.53
CA PRO A 9 11.76 -4.41 -7.20
C PRO A 9 11.88 -5.94 -7.17
N ARG A 10 12.64 -6.46 -6.19
CA ARG A 10 12.76 -7.90 -5.97
C ARG A 10 11.36 -8.51 -5.89
N SER A 11 11.03 -9.36 -6.86
CA SER A 11 9.72 -10.01 -6.93
C SER A 11 9.50 -10.89 -5.70
N GLY A 12 8.48 -10.57 -4.90
CA GLY A 12 7.90 -11.51 -3.94
C GLY A 12 7.37 -10.90 -2.63
N ALA A 13 7.90 -9.77 -2.17
CA ALA A 13 7.51 -9.20 -0.88
C ALA A 13 6.81 -7.84 -1.03
N ILE A 14 5.71 -7.65 -0.29
CA ILE A 14 5.03 -6.37 -0.20
C ILE A 14 5.97 -5.37 0.51
N PRO A 15 6.16 -4.13 -0.01
CA PRO A 15 7.03 -3.13 0.63
C PRO A 15 6.58 -2.77 2.05
N ARG A 16 7.53 -2.39 2.93
CA ARG A 16 7.21 -1.94 4.30
C ARG A 16 6.28 -0.72 4.32
N ARG A 17 6.34 0.17 3.32
CA ARG A 17 5.50 1.37 3.23
C ARG A 17 4.57 1.23 2.03
N VAL A 18 3.26 1.29 2.28
CA VAL A 18 2.22 1.12 1.27
C VAL A 18 1.27 2.31 1.32
N HIS A 19 0.97 2.91 0.17
CA HIS A 19 -0.08 3.91 0.04
C HIS A 19 -1.25 3.29 -0.75
N LEU A 20 -2.45 3.33 -0.17
CA LEU A 20 -3.67 2.81 -0.79
C LEU A 20 -4.51 3.95 -1.37
N VAL A 21 -4.80 3.90 -2.67
CA VAL A 21 -5.71 4.85 -3.34
C VAL A 21 -7.10 4.22 -3.40
N GLY A 22 -8.12 4.92 -2.90
CA GLY A 22 -9.47 4.36 -2.68
C GLY A 22 -9.60 3.66 -1.33
N ALA A 23 -8.82 4.10 -0.33
CA ALA A 23 -8.72 3.42 0.97
C ALA A 23 -10.02 3.42 1.79
N GLY A 24 -10.99 4.27 1.45
CA GLY A 24 -12.31 4.35 2.08
C GLY A 24 -13.25 3.22 1.66
N GLY A 25 -12.98 2.53 0.55
CA GLY A 25 -13.78 1.37 0.14
C GLY A 25 -13.60 0.17 1.10
N VAL A 26 -14.67 -0.59 1.34
CA VAL A 26 -14.68 -1.73 2.29
C VAL A 26 -13.58 -2.77 2.01
N HIS A 27 -13.27 -3.02 0.72
CA HIS A 27 -12.24 -3.97 0.34
C HIS A 27 -10.83 -3.44 0.61
N LEU A 28 -10.53 -2.20 0.23
CA LEU A 28 -9.19 -1.62 0.38
C LEU A 28 -8.88 -1.27 1.83
N SER A 29 -9.87 -0.82 2.60
CA SER A 29 -9.73 -0.66 4.04
C SER A 29 -9.40 -1.98 4.72
N ALA A 30 -10.08 -3.09 4.38
CA ALA A 30 -9.79 -4.42 4.92
C ALA A 30 -8.36 -4.89 4.57
N ILE A 31 -7.93 -4.71 3.32
CA ILE A 31 -6.54 -5.00 2.91
C ILE A 31 -5.55 -4.14 3.71
N GLY A 32 -5.85 -2.85 3.90
CA GLY A 32 -5.05 -1.94 4.72
C GLY A 32 -4.91 -2.44 6.17
N GLN A 33 -5.99 -2.94 6.77
CA GLN A 33 -5.94 -3.52 8.12
C GLN A 33 -5.05 -4.77 8.19
N ILE A 34 -5.12 -5.65 7.19
CA ILE A 34 -4.24 -6.83 7.11
C ILE A 34 -2.76 -6.42 6.99
N LEU A 35 -2.47 -5.39 6.18
CA LEU A 35 -1.10 -4.88 6.02
C LEU A 35 -0.58 -4.23 7.31
N LEU A 36 -1.40 -3.45 8.01
CA LEU A 36 -1.06 -2.90 9.32
C LEU A 36 -0.77 -4.01 10.33
N ALA A 37 -1.64 -5.03 10.41
CA ALA A 37 -1.47 -6.18 11.30
C ALA A 37 -0.18 -6.98 11.01
N ARG A 38 0.29 -6.94 9.76
CA ARG A 38 1.56 -7.55 9.32
C ARG A 38 2.79 -6.65 9.51
N GLY A 39 2.64 -5.47 10.11
CA GLY A 39 3.75 -4.56 10.42
C GLY A 39 4.13 -3.61 9.28
N HIS A 40 3.29 -3.48 8.26
CA HIS A 40 3.49 -2.46 7.22
C HIS A 40 3.02 -1.09 7.73
N VAL A 41 3.66 -0.05 7.22
CA VAL A 41 3.24 1.35 7.38
C VAL A 41 2.29 1.66 6.23
N VAL A 42 1.02 1.84 6.54
CA VAL A 42 -0.03 2.11 5.55
C VAL A 42 -0.47 3.57 5.65
N THR A 43 -0.54 4.25 4.52
CA THR A 43 -1.29 5.50 4.36
C THR A 43 -2.34 5.31 3.28
N GLY A 44 -3.33 6.20 3.21
CA GLY A 44 -4.39 6.09 2.22
C GLY A 44 -4.94 7.43 1.78
N SER A 45 -5.52 7.44 0.59
CA SER A 45 -6.29 8.55 0.05
C SER A 45 -7.63 8.04 -0.48
N ASP A 46 -8.64 8.90 -0.43
CA ASP A 46 -9.94 8.68 -1.06
C ASP A 46 -10.52 10.03 -1.50
N LEU A 47 -11.49 10.00 -2.39
CA LEU A 47 -12.15 11.21 -2.90
C LEU A 47 -13.09 11.84 -1.88
N ALA A 48 -13.67 11.03 -1.00
CA ALA A 48 -14.57 11.46 0.06
C ALA A 48 -14.35 10.65 1.34
N ARG A 49 -14.85 11.17 2.46
CA ARG A 49 -15.00 10.34 3.67
C ARG A 49 -16.05 9.27 3.39
N SER A 50 -15.78 8.06 3.87
CA SER A 50 -16.79 7.01 3.90
C SER A 50 -17.81 7.31 5.01
N ASP A 51 -19.06 6.99 4.68
CA ASP A 51 -20.28 7.12 5.47
C ASP A 51 -20.78 5.76 6.01
N TYR A 52 -19.97 4.71 5.84
CA TYR A 52 -20.22 3.39 6.39
C TYR A 52 -19.94 3.31 7.90
#